data_AF-A0A7S1KHS6-F1
#
_entry.id   AF-A0A7S1KHS6-F1
#
_cell.length_a   1.000
_cell.length_b   1.000
_cell.length_c   1.000
_cell.angle_alpha   90.00
_cell.angle_beta   90.00
_cell.angle_gamma   90.00
#
_symmetry.space_group_name_H-M   'P 1'
#
loop_
_entity.id
_entity.type
_entity.pdbx_description
1 polymer ?
#
loop_
_entity_poly.entity_id
_entity_poly.type
_entity_poly.pdbx_seq_one_letter_code
_entity_poly.pdbx_strand_id
1 'polypeptide(L)'
;KAIPMPAGGGQRPLGSTALGIVSLWTALIRTRKEEVVAAVVSEGVFPLCISAFFEFEWNNLLHNDVKSAALEAISLADKHPELVESLLRDSAFLSQTVKAIRRWHTRPERGWRRKGDTVGYISHIMTIGHHLHMAAQHTPWIQELLNETEGWNWQTLKHERPVGEIIKDYATLTAPGNHLAGPLPH
;
A
#
# COMPACT_ATOMS: atom_id res chain seq x y z
N LYS A 1 28.53 -11.55 22.05
CA LYS A 1 27.40 -10.77 22.60
C LYS A 1 26.32 -10.72 21.51
N ALA A 2 25.25 -11.49 21.64
CA ALA A 2 24.14 -11.50 20.69
C ALA A 2 23.22 -10.31 21.00
N ILE A 3 22.90 -9.51 19.98
CA ILE A 3 21.91 -8.43 20.10
C ILE A 3 20.53 -9.10 20.08
N PRO A 4 19.62 -8.81 21.04
CA PRO A 4 18.29 -9.38 21.01
C PRO A 4 17.53 -8.78 19.83
N MET A 5 17.09 -9.62 18.88
CA MET A 5 16.09 -9.20 17.91
C MET A 5 14.78 -8.95 18.64
N PRO A 6 14.08 -7.81 18.40
CA PRO A 6 12.75 -7.63 18.93
C PRO A 6 11.85 -8.68 18.28
N ALA A 7 11.20 -9.49 19.10
CA ALA A 7 10.22 -10.47 18.67
C ALA A 7 9.04 -9.74 18.00
N GLY A 8 9.13 -9.53 16.69
CA GLY A 8 7.97 -9.33 15.83
C GLY A 8 7.15 -10.62 15.89
N GLY A 9 5.91 -10.53 16.38
CA GLY A 9 5.12 -11.68 16.77
C GLY A 9 4.95 -12.72 15.65
N GLY A 10 5.27 -13.98 15.96
CA GLY A 10 4.60 -15.21 15.49
C GLY A 10 4.48 -15.52 13.99
N GLN A 11 4.84 -14.63 13.07
CA GLN A 11 4.72 -14.90 11.64
C GLN A 11 5.89 -15.78 11.19
N ARG A 12 5.55 -16.92 10.58
CA ARG A 12 6.54 -17.78 9.92
C ARG A 12 7.27 -16.93 8.88
N PRO A 13 8.62 -16.91 8.84
CA PRO A 13 9.33 -16.20 7.79
C PRO A 13 8.89 -16.73 6.42
N LEU A 14 8.66 -15.83 5.45
CA LEU A 14 8.52 -16.25 4.06
C LEU A 14 9.83 -16.89 3.63
N GLY A 15 9.79 -18.19 3.31
CA GLY A 15 10.98 -18.94 2.91
C GLY A 15 11.60 -18.35 1.63
N SER A 16 12.92 -18.46 1.49
CA SER A 16 13.68 -17.95 0.34
C SER A 16 13.14 -18.46 -1.00
N THR A 17 12.68 -19.71 -1.05
CA THR A 17 12.07 -20.30 -2.25
C THR A 17 10.78 -19.59 -2.66
N ALA A 18 9.87 -19.34 -1.72
CA ALA A 18 8.61 -18.68 -2.02
C ALA A 18 8.83 -17.23 -2.47
N LEU A 19 9.79 -16.54 -1.84
CA LEU A 19 10.18 -15.20 -2.26
C LEU A 19 10.80 -15.20 -3.66
N GLY A 20 11.69 -16.16 -3.96
CA GLY A 20 12.29 -16.31 -5.28
C GLY A 20 11.25 -16.58 -6.39
N ILE A 21 10.18 -17.33 -6.08
CA ILE A 21 9.07 -17.55 -7.01
C ILE A 21 8.31 -16.25 -7.29
N VAL A 22 8.03 -15.43 -6.26
CA VAL A 22 7.39 -14.12 -6.47
C VAL A 22 8.28 -13.21 -7.30
N SER A 23 9.58 -13.12 -6.99
CA SER A 23 10.53 -12.33 -7.77
C SER A 23 10.61 -12.78 -9.23
N LEU A 24 10.56 -14.11 -9.47
CA LEU A 24 10.53 -14.67 -10.83
C LEU A 24 9.30 -14.21 -11.59
N TRP A 25 8.10 -14.32 -11.00
CA TRP A 25 6.87 -13.88 -11.66
C TRP A 25 6.87 -12.38 -11.95
N THR A 26 7.31 -11.55 -11.00
CA THR A 26 7.48 -10.11 -11.23
C THR A 26 8.43 -9.83 -12.39
N ALA A 27 9.56 -10.54 -12.48
CA ALA A 27 10.50 -10.39 -13.58
C ALA A 27 9.89 -10.83 -14.93
N LEU A 28 9.10 -11.91 -14.94
CA LEU A 28 8.42 -12.41 -16.13
C LEU A 28 7.36 -11.42 -16.62
N ILE A 29 6.49 -10.89 -15.75
CA ILE A 29 5.44 -9.91 -16.12
C ILE A 29 6.05 -8.70 -16.86
N ARG A 30 7.23 -8.24 -16.41
CA ARG A 30 7.96 -7.13 -17.04
C ARG A 30 8.46 -7.39 -18.45
N THR A 31 8.47 -8.65 -18.91
CA THR A 31 8.80 -8.97 -20.30
C THR A 31 7.67 -8.58 -21.28
N ARG A 32 6.45 -8.34 -20.78
CA ARG A 32 5.26 -7.96 -21.57
C ARG A 32 4.92 -8.95 -22.69
N LYS A 33 5.39 -10.19 -22.57
CA LYS A 33 5.09 -11.26 -23.52
C LYS A 33 3.68 -11.79 -23.28
N GLU A 34 2.93 -11.94 -24.35
CA GLU A 34 1.54 -12.42 -24.34
C GLU A 34 1.41 -13.75 -23.58
N GLU A 35 2.33 -14.68 -23.84
CA GLU A 35 2.32 -16.00 -23.23
C GLU A 35 2.56 -15.94 -21.72
N VAL A 36 3.35 -14.96 -21.28
CA VAL A 36 3.58 -14.72 -19.86
C VAL A 36 2.36 -14.12 -19.20
N VAL A 37 1.73 -13.13 -19.84
CA VAL A 37 0.50 -12.51 -19.33
C VAL A 37 -0.60 -13.55 -19.15
N ALA A 38 -0.82 -14.39 -20.17
CA ALA A 38 -1.79 -15.47 -20.11
C ALA A 38 -1.49 -16.47 -18.98
N ALA A 39 -0.22 -16.83 -18.79
CA ALA A 39 0.20 -17.71 -17.69
C ALA A 39 -0.05 -17.06 -16.31
N VAL A 40 0.27 -15.78 -16.16
CA VAL A 40 0.08 -15.04 -14.89
C VAL A 40 -1.38 -15.02 -14.45
N VAL A 41 -2.30 -14.81 -15.41
CA VAL A 41 -3.75 -14.80 -15.14
C VAL A 41 -4.26 -16.21 -14.86
N SER A 42 -3.93 -17.19 -15.71
CA SER A 42 -4.43 -18.57 -15.57
C SER A 42 -3.93 -19.28 -14.31
N GLU A 43 -2.71 -18.99 -13.86
CA GLU A 43 -2.12 -19.56 -12.65
C GLU A 43 -2.48 -18.77 -11.37
N GLY A 44 -3.29 -17.71 -11.47
CA GLY A 44 -3.74 -16.94 -10.30
C GLY A 44 -2.59 -16.27 -9.54
N VAL A 45 -1.58 -15.77 -10.26
CA VAL A 45 -0.37 -15.21 -9.66
C VAL A 45 -0.67 -13.99 -8.79
N PHE A 46 -1.52 -13.04 -9.26
CA PHE A 46 -1.87 -11.86 -8.48
C PHE A 46 -2.60 -12.20 -7.17
N PRO A 47 -3.65 -13.03 -7.15
CA PRO A 47 -4.26 -13.51 -5.90
C PRO A 47 -3.26 -14.02 -4.86
N LEU A 48 -2.30 -14.85 -5.27
CA LEU A 48 -1.26 -15.39 -4.39
C LEU A 48 -0.29 -14.31 -3.90
N CYS A 49 0.21 -13.48 -4.82
CA CYS A 49 1.13 -12.40 -4.50
C CYS A 49 0.51 -11.36 -3.55
N ILE A 50 -0.76 -11.00 -3.77
CA ILE A 50 -1.50 -10.06 -2.93
C ILE A 50 -1.79 -10.66 -1.56
N SER A 51 -2.16 -11.95 -1.48
CA SER A 51 -2.33 -12.62 -0.19
C SER A 51 -1.04 -12.56 0.64
N ALA A 52 0.11 -12.91 0.04
CA ALA A 52 1.40 -12.82 0.69
C ALA A 52 1.79 -11.38 1.05
N PHE A 53 1.50 -10.41 0.17
CA PHE A 53 1.80 -9.00 0.38
C PHE A 53 1.20 -8.48 1.70
N PHE A 54 -0.06 -8.82 1.98
CA PHE A 54 -0.74 -8.42 3.22
C PHE A 54 -0.43 -9.34 4.40
N GLU A 55 -0.11 -10.61 4.17
CA GLU A 55 0.33 -11.53 5.23
C GLU A 55 1.67 -11.10 5.83
N PHE A 56 2.69 -10.84 4.99
CA PHE A 56 4.05 -10.56 5.45
C PHE A 56 4.32 -9.06 5.55
N GLU A 57 3.69 -8.37 6.52
CA GLU A 57 3.74 -6.90 6.71
C GLU A 57 5.17 -6.29 6.77
N TRP A 58 6.21 -7.10 7.04
CA TRP A 58 7.61 -6.66 7.20
C TRP A 58 8.56 -7.09 6.08
N ASN A 59 8.08 -7.76 5.03
CA ASN A 59 8.95 -8.24 3.94
C ASN A 59 9.08 -7.21 2.81
N ASN A 60 10.05 -6.31 2.94
CA ASN A 60 10.29 -5.25 1.96
C ASN A 60 10.62 -5.76 0.55
N LEU A 61 11.28 -6.91 0.42
CA LEU A 61 11.62 -7.46 -0.90
C LEU A 61 10.35 -7.93 -1.61
N LEU A 62 9.50 -8.67 -0.90
CA LEU A 62 8.17 -9.06 -1.39
C LEU A 62 7.35 -7.84 -1.81
N HIS A 63 7.27 -6.80 -0.97
CA HIS A 63 6.46 -5.62 -1.28
C HIS A 63 6.97 -4.85 -2.49
N ASN A 64 8.29 -4.78 -2.68
CA ASN A 64 8.87 -4.18 -3.88
C ASN A 64 8.53 -4.98 -5.14
N ASP A 65 8.66 -6.30 -5.10
CA ASP A 65 8.38 -7.17 -6.23
C ASP A 65 6.90 -7.13 -6.63
N VAL A 66 6.00 -7.23 -5.65
CA VAL A 66 4.55 -7.16 -5.89
C VAL A 66 4.13 -5.77 -6.38
N LYS A 67 4.68 -4.69 -5.80
CA LYS A 67 4.44 -3.34 -6.31
C LYS A 67 4.90 -3.21 -7.76
N SER A 68 6.10 -3.71 -8.09
CA SER A 68 6.59 -3.64 -9.47
C SER A 68 5.69 -4.40 -10.43
N ALA A 69 5.21 -5.58 -10.06
CA ALA A 69 4.26 -6.36 -10.88
C ALA A 69 2.92 -5.65 -11.03
N ALA A 70 2.37 -5.09 -9.94
CA ALA A 70 1.11 -4.36 -9.96
C ALA A 70 1.18 -3.10 -10.85
N LEU A 71 2.26 -2.32 -10.74
CA LEU A 71 2.46 -1.14 -11.60
C LEU A 71 2.59 -1.53 -13.08
N GLU A 72 3.25 -2.65 -13.37
CA GLU A 72 3.34 -3.17 -14.74
C GLU A 72 1.96 -3.56 -15.27
N ALA A 73 1.16 -4.30 -14.50
CA ALA A 73 -0.22 -4.65 -14.87
C ALA A 73 -1.08 -3.40 -15.14
N ILE A 74 -1.01 -2.39 -14.25
CA ILE A 74 -1.73 -1.13 -14.43
C ILE A 74 -1.29 -0.43 -15.73
N SER A 75 0.00 -0.43 -16.04
CA SER A 75 0.51 0.19 -17.27
C SER A 75 0.08 -0.53 -18.56
N LEU A 76 -0.34 -1.78 -18.43
CA LEU A 76 -0.78 -2.62 -19.54
C LEU A 76 -2.31 -2.69 -19.66
N ALA A 77 -3.06 -1.91 -18.87
CA ALA A 77 -4.52 -2.01 -18.78
C ALA A 77 -5.25 -1.96 -20.14
N ASP A 78 -4.78 -1.14 -21.08
CA ASP A 78 -5.41 -1.01 -22.40
C ASP A 78 -5.20 -2.26 -23.29
N LYS A 79 -4.11 -3.00 -23.06
CA LYS A 79 -3.71 -4.15 -23.87
C LYS A 79 -4.06 -5.48 -23.21
N HIS A 80 -3.98 -5.52 -21.88
CA HIS A 80 -4.17 -6.69 -21.03
C HIS A 80 -5.08 -6.34 -19.84
N PRO A 81 -6.36 -6.01 -20.10
CA PRO A 81 -7.31 -5.71 -19.02
C PRO A 81 -7.42 -6.85 -17.99
N GLU A 82 -7.23 -8.10 -18.43
CA GLU A 82 -7.23 -9.30 -17.59
C GLU A 82 -6.18 -9.27 -16.46
N LEU A 83 -5.04 -8.58 -16.63
CA LEU A 83 -4.05 -8.43 -15.57
C LEU A 83 -4.55 -7.53 -14.44
N VAL A 84 -5.25 -6.46 -14.80
CA VAL A 84 -5.81 -5.52 -13.84
C VAL A 84 -7.03 -6.14 -13.16
N GLU A 85 -7.86 -6.89 -13.91
CA GLU A 85 -8.94 -7.68 -13.30
C GLU A 85 -8.38 -8.71 -12.31
N SER A 86 -7.32 -9.43 -12.68
CA SER A 86 -6.66 -10.36 -11.77
C SER A 86 -6.08 -9.67 -10.52
N LEU A 87 -5.51 -8.47 -10.70
CA LEU A 87 -4.99 -7.65 -9.61
C LEU A 87 -6.11 -7.09 -8.70
N LEU A 88 -7.25 -6.68 -9.24
CA LEU A 88 -8.27 -5.91 -8.51
C LEU A 88 -9.50 -6.72 -8.10
N ARG A 89 -10.02 -7.55 -9.00
CA ARG A 89 -11.25 -8.33 -8.85
C ARG A 89 -10.97 -9.72 -8.30
N ASP A 90 -10.01 -10.43 -8.87
CA ASP A 90 -9.71 -11.82 -8.46
C ASP A 90 -8.86 -11.86 -7.19
N SER A 91 -8.12 -10.78 -6.92
CA SER A 91 -7.40 -10.59 -5.67
C SER A 91 -8.21 -9.77 -4.68
N ALA A 92 -7.89 -9.90 -3.39
CA ALA A 92 -8.50 -9.08 -2.34
C ALA A 92 -7.89 -7.67 -2.22
N PHE A 93 -7.10 -7.19 -3.20
CA PHE A 93 -6.25 -6.00 -3.07
C PHE A 93 -6.99 -4.75 -2.60
N LEU A 94 -8.12 -4.39 -3.24
CA LEU A 94 -8.86 -3.17 -2.91
C LEU A 94 -9.43 -3.24 -1.49
N SER A 95 -10.13 -4.32 -1.16
CA SER A 95 -10.74 -4.51 0.17
C SER A 95 -9.69 -4.59 1.29
N GLN A 96 -8.56 -5.26 1.04
CA GLN A 96 -7.43 -5.33 1.97
C GLN A 96 -6.75 -3.97 2.14
N THR A 97 -6.62 -3.19 1.07
CA THR A 97 -6.08 -1.82 1.10
C THR A 97 -6.90 -0.92 2.00
N VAL A 98 -8.23 -0.90 1.82
CA VAL A 98 -9.15 -0.11 2.67
C VAL A 98 -8.97 -0.49 4.15
N LYS A 99 -8.94 -1.80 4.46
CA LYS A 99 -8.73 -2.30 5.83
C LYS A 99 -7.35 -1.91 6.38
N ALA A 100 -6.30 -2.03 5.58
CA ALA A 100 -4.92 -1.75 5.98
C ALA A 100 -4.72 -0.26 6.30
N ILE A 101 -5.19 0.64 5.43
CA ILE A 101 -5.13 2.10 5.63
C ILE A 101 -5.90 2.49 6.89
N ARG A 102 -7.16 2.05 7.04
CA ARG A 102 -7.96 2.35 8.25
C ARG A 102 -7.33 1.79 9.54
N ARG A 103 -6.79 0.56 9.50
CA ARG A 103 -6.07 -0.04 10.64
C ARG A 103 -4.82 0.76 10.98
N TRP A 104 -4.10 1.26 9.98
CA TRP A 104 -2.93 2.11 10.16
C TRP A 104 -3.28 3.42 10.90
N HIS A 105 -4.44 4.01 10.59
CA HIS A 105 -4.90 5.25 11.24
C HIS A 105 -5.49 5.04 12.64
N THR A 106 -6.10 3.89 12.91
CA THR A 106 -6.74 3.58 14.21
C THR A 106 -5.79 2.99 15.25
N ARG A 107 -4.55 2.62 14.88
CA ARG A 107 -3.57 2.13 15.86
C ARG A 107 -3.28 3.23 16.88
N PRO A 108 -3.55 3.00 18.19
CA PRO A 108 -3.25 4.00 19.23
C PRO A 108 -1.76 4.33 19.18
N GLU A 109 -1.42 5.60 19.37
CA GLU A 109 -0.05 6.11 19.48
C GLU A 109 0.67 5.41 20.64
N ARG A 110 1.08 4.14 20.48
CA ARG A 110 2.08 3.54 21.37
C ARG A 110 3.38 4.21 20.98
N GLY A 111 3.96 4.94 21.94
CA GLY A 111 5.13 5.84 21.87
C GLY A 111 6.44 5.25 21.35
N TRP A 112 6.36 4.52 20.25
CA TRP A 112 7.39 3.84 19.49
C TRP A 112 7.16 4.11 18.00
N ARG A 113 6.68 5.31 17.64
CA ARG A 113 6.83 5.80 16.27
C ARG A 113 8.16 6.55 16.21
N ARG A 114 9.26 5.82 16.02
CA ARG A 114 10.50 6.45 15.53
C ARG A 114 10.19 7.03 14.15
N LYS A 115 10.72 8.21 13.86
CA LYS A 115 10.69 8.81 12.53
C LYS A 115 11.27 7.78 11.53
N GLY A 116 10.41 7.13 10.74
CA GLY A 116 10.75 5.99 9.88
C GLY A 116 9.89 4.72 10.07
N ASP A 117 9.05 4.64 11.09
CA ASP A 117 8.21 3.46 11.40
C ASP A 117 6.94 3.35 10.55
N THR A 118 6.90 3.94 9.35
CA THR A 118 5.91 3.53 8.36
C THR A 118 6.14 2.07 8.05
N VAL A 119 5.18 1.20 8.38
CA VAL A 119 5.27 -0.21 7.98
C VAL A 119 5.45 -0.21 6.46
N GLY A 120 6.58 -0.74 5.99
CA GLY A 120 7.07 -0.53 4.63
C GLY A 120 6.00 -0.80 3.57
N TYR A 121 5.13 -1.78 3.78
CA TYR A 121 4.07 -2.13 2.85
C TYR A 121 3.00 -1.04 2.66
N ILE A 122 2.74 -0.17 3.65
CA ILE A 122 1.75 0.91 3.51
C ILE A 122 2.21 1.92 2.45
N SER A 123 3.49 2.27 2.38
CA SER A 123 3.97 3.16 1.32
C SER A 123 3.86 2.53 -0.08
N HIS A 124 3.98 1.20 -0.17
CA HIS A 124 3.76 0.45 -1.40
C HIS A 124 2.27 0.48 -1.80
N ILE A 125 1.36 0.25 -0.86
CA ILE A 125 -0.10 0.42 -1.07
C ILE A 125 -0.40 1.82 -1.58
N MET A 126 0.17 2.84 -0.94
CA MET A 126 -0.10 4.23 -1.31
C MET A 126 0.38 4.54 -2.73
N THR A 127 1.52 3.95 -3.12
CA THR A 127 2.05 4.06 -4.48
C THR A 127 1.11 3.40 -5.49
N ILE A 128 0.70 2.15 -5.24
CA ILE A 128 -0.20 1.41 -6.14
C ILE A 128 -1.55 2.14 -6.24
N GLY A 129 -2.12 2.57 -5.11
CA GLY A 129 -3.39 3.31 -5.06
C GLY A 129 -3.33 4.62 -5.85
N HIS A 130 -2.21 5.36 -5.78
CA HIS A 130 -2.02 6.56 -6.60
C HIS A 130 -2.01 6.23 -8.10
N HIS A 131 -1.26 5.22 -8.52
CA HIS A 131 -1.21 4.81 -9.93
C HIS A 131 -2.55 4.29 -10.45
N LEU A 132 -3.30 3.53 -9.64
CA LEU A 132 -4.66 3.11 -9.96
C LEU A 132 -5.59 4.31 -10.16
N HIS A 133 -5.51 5.30 -9.27
CA HIS A 133 -6.32 6.49 -9.41
C HIS A 133 -5.99 7.26 -10.70
N MET A 134 -4.71 7.39 -11.05
CA MET A 134 -4.30 8.02 -12.31
C MET A 134 -4.80 7.25 -13.53
N ALA A 135 -4.67 5.91 -13.53
CA ALA A 135 -5.20 5.08 -14.60
C ALA A 135 -6.73 5.24 -14.75
N ALA A 136 -7.46 5.23 -13.64
CA ALA A 136 -8.92 5.39 -13.63
C ALA A 136 -9.39 6.75 -14.18
N GLN A 137 -8.56 7.80 -14.16
CA GLN A 137 -8.91 9.10 -14.77
C GLN A 137 -9.02 9.02 -16.31
N HIS A 138 -8.34 8.05 -16.92
CA HIS A 138 -8.28 7.90 -18.38
C HIS A 138 -8.94 6.61 -18.87
N THR A 139 -9.27 5.69 -17.95
CA THR A 139 -9.78 4.35 -18.27
C THR A 139 -11.08 4.10 -17.49
N PRO A 140 -12.26 4.36 -18.08
CA PRO A 140 -13.55 4.32 -17.38
C PRO A 140 -13.89 2.97 -16.72
N TRP A 141 -13.55 1.85 -17.37
CA TRP A 141 -13.83 0.52 -16.80
C TRP A 141 -13.02 0.26 -15.52
N ILE A 142 -11.79 0.80 -15.40
CA ILE A 142 -11.05 0.73 -14.13
C ILE A 142 -11.80 1.53 -13.07
N GLN A 143 -12.29 2.72 -13.40
CA GLN A 143 -13.07 3.53 -12.45
C GLN A 143 -14.33 2.80 -11.97
N GLU A 144 -15.01 2.06 -12.85
CA GLU A 144 -16.14 1.20 -12.48
C GLU A 144 -15.71 0.10 -11.50
N LEU A 145 -14.64 -0.65 -11.79
CA LEU A 145 -14.09 -1.67 -10.88
C LEU A 145 -13.76 -1.10 -9.50
N LEU A 146 -13.15 0.08 -9.45
CA LEU A 146 -12.82 0.75 -8.20
C LEU A 146 -14.08 1.12 -7.39
N ASN A 147 -15.14 1.55 -8.07
CA ASN A 147 -16.40 1.94 -7.43
C ASN A 147 -17.21 0.74 -6.89
N GLU A 148 -16.97 -0.46 -7.41
CA GLU A 148 -17.59 -1.69 -6.89
C GLU A 148 -17.10 -2.05 -5.48
N THR A 149 -15.92 -1.58 -5.07
CA THR A 149 -15.37 -1.90 -3.75
C THR A 149 -15.86 -0.95 -2.68
N GLU A 150 -16.60 -1.48 -1.71
CA GLU A 150 -17.06 -0.72 -0.54
C GLU A 150 -15.90 -0.03 0.20
N GLY A 151 -16.05 1.28 0.43
CA GLY A 151 -15.06 2.09 1.14
C GLY A 151 -13.84 2.48 0.30
N TRP A 152 -13.76 2.08 -0.97
CA TRP A 152 -12.74 2.58 -1.86
C TRP A 152 -13.07 3.99 -2.34
N ASN A 153 -12.33 4.96 -1.85
CA ASN A 153 -12.27 6.31 -2.40
C ASN A 153 -10.84 6.83 -2.22
N TRP A 154 -10.05 6.82 -3.29
CA TRP A 154 -8.64 7.18 -3.19
C TRP A 154 -8.41 8.62 -2.68
N GLN A 155 -9.29 9.57 -3.00
CA GLN A 155 -9.17 10.96 -2.54
C GLN A 155 -9.37 11.09 -1.04
N THR A 156 -10.24 10.25 -0.47
CA THR A 156 -10.42 10.15 0.99
C THR A 156 -9.28 9.35 1.62
N LEU A 157 -9.03 8.13 1.14
CA LEU A 157 -8.05 7.18 1.69
C LEU A 157 -6.63 7.78 1.75
N LYS A 158 -6.19 8.51 0.73
CA LYS A 158 -4.83 9.06 0.69
C LYS A 158 -4.56 10.13 1.75
N HIS A 159 -5.62 10.74 2.29
CA HIS A 159 -5.57 11.77 3.32
C HIS A 159 -6.17 11.33 4.65
N GLU A 160 -6.62 10.07 4.78
CA GLU A 160 -7.01 9.57 6.08
C GLU A 160 -5.81 9.80 7.02
N ARG A 161 -6.06 10.46 8.16
CA ARG A 161 -5.04 10.73 9.18
C ARG A 161 -5.44 10.01 10.45
N PRO A 162 -4.47 9.62 11.31
CA PRO A 162 -4.80 9.18 12.65
C PRO A 162 -5.59 10.26 13.37
N VAL A 163 -6.65 9.89 14.09
CA VAL A 163 -7.48 10.83 14.89
C VAL A 163 -6.62 11.70 15.83
N GLY A 164 -5.46 11.20 16.27
CA GLY A 164 -4.52 11.93 17.12
C GLY A 164 -3.82 13.14 16.47
N GLU A 165 -3.65 13.17 15.15
CA GLU A 165 -3.06 14.33 14.46
C GLU A 165 -4.08 15.46 14.27
N ILE A 166 -5.36 15.12 14.07
CA ILE A 166 -6.46 16.10 14.04
C ILE A 166 -6.53 16.83 15.39
N ILE A 167 -6.43 16.11 16.51
CA ILE A 167 -6.45 16.71 17.86
C ILE A 167 -5.23 17.61 18.11
N LYS A 168 -4.05 17.27 17.59
CA LYS A 168 -2.85 18.12 17.69
C LYS A 168 -3.00 19.41 16.89
N ASP A 169 -3.57 19.35 15.68
CA ASP A 169 -3.85 20.55 14.87
C ASP A 169 -4.88 21.46 15.57
N TYR A 170 -5.95 20.90 16.16
CA TYR A 170 -6.91 21.67 16.97
C TYR A 170 -6.30 22.27 18.25
N ALA A 171 -5.43 21.54 18.95
CA ALA A 171 -4.74 22.04 20.14
C ALA A 171 -3.75 23.17 19.81
N THR A 172 -3.11 23.11 18.64
CA THR A 172 -2.18 24.15 18.18
C THR A 172 -2.93 25.41 17.72
N LEU A 173 -4.13 25.25 17.16
CA LEU A 173 -5.01 26.35 16.76
C LEU A 173 -5.76 27.01 17.94
N THR A 174 -5.81 26.36 19.10
CA THR A 174 -6.54 26.87 20.29
C THR A 174 -5.62 27.28 21.45
N ALA A 175 -4.30 27.21 21.28
CA ALA A 175 -3.34 27.66 22.30
C ALA A 175 -3.28 29.21 22.35
N PRO A 176 -3.65 29.85 23.48
CA PRO A 176 -3.64 31.30 23.59
C PRO A 176 -2.22 31.86 23.77
N GLY A 177 -1.83 32.76 22.86
CA GLY A 177 -1.01 33.94 23.18
C GLY A 177 0.47 33.73 23.50
N ASN A 178 1.28 33.64 22.46
CA ASN A 178 2.72 33.92 22.52
C ASN A 178 2.92 35.46 22.68
N HIS A 179 2.94 35.98 23.91
CA HIS A 179 3.37 37.36 24.19
C HIS A 179 4.86 37.37 24.52
N LEU A 180 5.69 37.71 23.54
CA LEU A 180 7.04 38.21 23.79
C LEU A 180 7.04 39.73 23.59
N ALA A 181 7.36 40.42 24.68
CA ALA A 181 7.59 41.84 24.76
C ALA A 181 8.67 42.29 23.76
N GLY A 182 8.38 43.34 22.98
CA GLY A 182 9.37 44.16 22.30
C GLY A 182 9.52 45.50 23.03
N PRO A 183 10.72 46.10 23.10
CA PRO A 183 10.95 47.31 23.88
C PRO A 183 10.43 48.57 23.16
N LEU A 184 9.98 49.55 23.94
CA LEU A 184 9.58 50.89 23.46
C LEU A 184 10.83 51.73 23.14
N PRO A 185 10.83 52.55 22.07
CA PRO A 185 11.83 53.58 21.87
C PRO A 185 11.52 54.82 22.73
N HIS A 186 12.59 55.53 23.11
CA HIS A 186 12.62 56.73 23.96
C HIS A 186 11.77 57.90 23.47
#